data_AF-A0A0Q9YDC8-F1
#
_entry.id   AF-A0A0Q9YDC8-F1
#
_cell.length_a   1.000
_cell.length_b   1.000
_cell.length_c   1.000
_cell.angle_alpha   90.00
_cell.angle_beta   90.00
_cell.angle_gamma   90.00
#
_symmetry.space_group_name_H-M   'P 1'
#
loop_
_entity.id
_entity.type
_entity.pdbx_description
1 polymer ?
#
loop_
_entity_poly.entity_id
_entity_poly.type
_entity_poly.pdbx_seq_one_letter_code
_entity_poly.pdbx_strand_id
1 'polypeptide(L)'
;MSYKIDKIFQVFMQAQKKIIKFTIMIATLVSLSFPAYAISIRLYDELKAARDEVVLTPNEHTESMKKALAVLVGCQLDELCTMMVMKHMSTNEDNLLYIHFYNRLLKKRDNILYDNLHCQDDALNQMRKVMASCLISLNKRLTEPSDPDLQIKADNTLQACERSRLGKLAKDKNVFAQAKMMEYELGRQNTKGIEYWYEQMTLLYPTRQYHVYSQCSNKF
;
A
#
# COMPACT_ATOMS: atom_id res chain seq x y z
N MET A 1 39.88 -0.50 37.21
CA MET A 1 39.99 -0.29 35.75
C MET A 1 38.63 -0.29 35.01
N SER A 2 37.47 -0.19 35.68
CA SER A 2 36.14 -0.39 35.05
C SER A 2 35.41 0.88 34.57
N TYR A 3 35.80 2.08 35.02
CA TYR A 3 35.02 3.31 34.80
C TYR A 3 35.16 3.97 33.41
N LYS A 4 36.16 3.58 32.61
CA LYS A 4 36.42 4.22 31.30
C LYS A 4 35.58 3.62 30.16
N ILE A 5 35.17 2.35 30.26
CA ILE A 5 34.41 1.66 29.21
C ILE A 5 32.93 2.12 29.23
N ASP A 6 32.34 2.29 30.41
CA ASP A 6 30.94 2.74 30.54
C ASP A 6 30.70 4.14 29.97
N LYS A 7 31.67 5.06 30.14
CA LYS A 7 31.57 6.41 29.56
C LYS A 7 31.64 6.39 28.03
N ILE A 8 32.46 5.53 27.44
CA ILE A 8 32.54 5.40 25.98
C ILE A 8 31.24 4.82 25.43
N PHE A 9 30.67 3.81 26.09
CA PHE A 9 29.40 3.20 25.68
C PHE A 9 28.22 4.17 25.79
N GLN A 10 28.16 4.99 26.85
CA GLN A 10 27.14 6.02 27.01
C GLN A 10 27.25 7.13 25.95
N VAL A 11 28.47 7.55 25.59
CA VAL A 11 28.69 8.53 24.52
C VAL A 11 28.28 7.96 23.16
N PHE A 12 28.57 6.67 22.90
CA PHE A 12 28.17 6.00 21.65
C PHE A 12 26.64 5.87 21.53
N MET A 13 25.96 5.48 22.62
CA MET A 13 24.50 5.39 22.67
C MET A 13 23.82 6.76 22.53
N GLN A 14 24.41 7.83 23.09
CA GLN A 14 23.90 9.19 22.90
C GLN A 14 24.14 9.71 21.47
N ALA A 15 25.25 9.34 20.83
CA ALA A 15 25.52 9.65 19.43
C ALA A 15 24.51 8.97 18.49
N GLN A 16 24.20 7.68 18.71
CA GLN A 16 23.18 6.98 17.93
C GLN A 16 21.78 7.58 18.10
N LYS A 17 21.38 7.96 19.32
CA LYS A 17 20.10 8.65 19.55
C LYS A 17 20.01 10.02 18.86
N LYS A 18 21.13 10.75 18.77
CA LYS A 18 21.20 12.02 18.05
C LYS A 18 21.14 11.84 16.54
N ILE A 19 21.79 10.80 16.00
CA ILE A 19 21.72 10.45 14.59
C ILE A 19 20.28 10.06 14.22
N ILE A 20 19.61 9.21 15.01
CA ILE A 20 18.20 8.83 14.77
C ILE A 20 17.29 10.07 14.76
N LYS A 21 17.44 10.98 15.73
CA LYS A 21 16.67 12.24 15.74
C LYS A 21 16.95 13.11 14.51
N PHE A 22 18.20 13.17 14.06
CA PHE A 22 18.57 13.95 12.88
C PHE A 22 18.06 13.31 11.58
N THR A 23 18.08 11.98 11.47
CA THR A 23 17.53 11.23 10.34
C THR A 23 16.01 11.36 10.27
N ILE A 24 15.30 11.34 11.41
CA ILE A 24 13.84 11.58 11.47
C ILE A 24 13.52 13.02 11.03
N MET A 25 14.32 14.00 11.46
CA MET A 25 14.12 15.41 11.09
C MET A 25 14.36 15.66 9.59
N ILE A 26 15.29 14.94 8.96
CA ILE A 26 15.46 14.95 7.49
C ILE A 26 14.29 14.23 6.82
N ALA A 27 13.80 13.11 7.35
CA ALA A 27 12.61 12.45 6.84
C ALA A 27 11.35 13.34 6.90
N THR A 28 11.30 14.31 7.83
CA THR A 28 10.22 15.30 7.93
C THR A 28 10.39 16.51 7.00
N LEU A 29 11.58 16.72 6.44
CA LEU A 29 11.84 17.79 5.45
C LEU A 29 11.70 17.30 4.01
N VAL A 30 11.87 15.99 3.76
CA VAL A 30 11.66 15.39 2.43
C VAL A 30 10.19 14.99 2.19
N SER A 31 9.31 15.11 3.18
CA SER A 31 7.85 14.91 3.07
C SER A 31 7.09 15.89 2.15
N LEU A 32 7.79 16.72 1.37
CA LEU A 32 7.18 17.54 0.31
C LEU A 32 7.17 16.86 -1.07
N SER A 33 7.63 15.61 -1.22
CA SER A 33 7.50 14.88 -2.49
C SER A 33 7.63 13.35 -2.40
N PHE A 34 6.97 12.72 -1.42
CA PHE A 34 6.88 11.25 -1.39
C PHE A 34 5.47 10.76 -1.76
N PRO A 35 5.23 10.28 -2.99
CA PRO A 35 4.16 9.32 -3.23
C PRO A 35 4.62 7.96 -2.70
N ALA A 36 4.45 7.75 -1.39
CA ALA A 36 4.65 6.45 -0.75
C ALA A 36 3.42 5.57 -0.99
N TYR A 37 3.58 4.45 -1.70
CA TYR A 37 2.50 3.50 -1.94
C TYR A 37 3.00 2.07 -1.78
N ALA A 38 2.45 1.33 -0.82
CA ALA A 38 2.56 -0.12 -0.86
C ALA A 38 1.91 -0.66 -2.15
N ILE A 39 2.59 -1.63 -2.79
CA ILE A 39 2.28 -2.32 -4.06
C ILE A 39 0.77 -2.52 -4.29
N SER A 40 0.02 -2.98 -3.29
CA SER A 40 -1.39 -3.36 -3.39
C SER A 40 -2.41 -2.24 -3.14
N ILE A 41 -2.10 -1.17 -2.39
CA ILE A 41 -3.03 -0.02 -2.23
C ILE A 41 -3.04 0.82 -3.49
N ARG A 42 -1.91 0.85 -4.20
CA ARG A 42 -1.77 1.51 -5.48
C ARG A 42 -2.89 1.12 -6.45
N LEU A 43 -3.25 -0.15 -6.60
CA LEU A 43 -4.28 -0.54 -7.57
C LEU A 43 -5.66 0.05 -7.26
N TYR A 44 -6.09 0.06 -5.99
CA TYR A 44 -7.38 0.64 -5.61
C TYR A 44 -7.36 2.17 -5.72
N ASP A 45 -6.26 2.81 -5.33
CA ASP A 45 -6.11 4.26 -5.45
C ASP A 45 -6.03 4.72 -6.92
N GLU A 46 -5.35 3.97 -7.77
CA GLU A 46 -5.32 4.23 -9.21
C GLU A 46 -6.71 4.06 -9.85
N LEU A 47 -7.51 3.10 -9.38
CA LEU A 47 -8.90 2.95 -9.80
C LEU A 47 -9.76 4.14 -9.35
N LYS A 48 -9.58 4.62 -8.12
CA LYS A 48 -10.27 5.83 -7.63
C LYS A 48 -9.87 7.07 -8.42
N ALA A 49 -8.58 7.25 -8.68
CA ALA A 49 -8.09 8.35 -9.49
C ALA A 49 -8.65 8.30 -10.92
N ALA A 50 -8.73 7.12 -11.54
CA ALA A 50 -9.38 6.94 -12.83
C ALA A 50 -10.87 7.32 -12.78
N ARG A 51 -11.58 6.96 -11.70
CA ARG A 51 -12.98 7.35 -11.50
C ARG A 51 -13.14 8.86 -11.41
N ASP A 52 -12.26 9.54 -10.67
CA ASP A 52 -12.35 10.99 -10.47
C ASP A 52 -12.01 11.80 -11.75
N GLU A 53 -11.40 11.15 -12.74
CA GLU A 53 -11.05 11.74 -14.05
C GLU A 53 -12.12 11.51 -15.14
N VAL A 54 -13.11 10.64 -14.92
CA VAL A 54 -14.13 10.31 -15.93
C VAL A 54 -15.50 10.85 -15.53
N VAL A 55 -16.23 11.36 -16.52
CA VAL A 55 -17.60 11.82 -16.35
C VAL A 55 -18.54 10.69 -16.77
N LEU A 56 -19.17 10.02 -15.79
CA LEU A 56 -20.20 9.01 -16.01
C LEU A 56 -21.46 9.39 -15.22
N THR A 57 -22.60 8.79 -15.57
CA THR A 57 -23.77 8.87 -14.68
C THR A 57 -23.51 8.09 -13.38
N PRO A 58 -24.20 8.42 -12.27
CA PRO A 58 -24.12 7.68 -11.00
C PRO A 58 -24.23 6.15 -11.12
N ASN A 59 -25.14 5.69 -11.98
CA ASN A 59 -25.38 4.27 -12.20
C ASN A 59 -24.22 3.62 -12.98
N GLU A 60 -23.76 4.26 -14.04
CA GLU A 60 -22.59 3.81 -14.80
C GLU A 60 -21.34 3.79 -13.92
N HIS A 61 -21.13 4.81 -13.08
CA HIS A 61 -20.04 4.82 -12.11
C HIS A 61 -20.11 3.61 -11.18
N THR A 62 -21.29 3.35 -10.60
CA THR A 62 -21.48 2.27 -9.61
C THR A 62 -21.23 0.89 -10.25
N GLU A 63 -21.82 0.62 -11.40
CA GLU A 63 -21.64 -0.66 -12.11
C GLU A 63 -20.20 -0.83 -12.61
N SER A 64 -19.59 0.24 -13.13
CA SER A 64 -18.21 0.19 -13.61
C SER A 64 -17.23 -0.08 -12.46
N MET A 65 -17.41 0.60 -11.33
CA MET A 65 -16.61 0.39 -10.13
C MET A 65 -16.77 -1.03 -9.57
N LYS A 66 -17.98 -1.58 -9.51
CA LYS A 66 -18.22 -2.96 -9.04
C LYS A 66 -17.44 -3.98 -9.84
N LYS A 67 -17.49 -3.89 -11.18
CA LYS A 67 -16.76 -4.80 -12.07
C LYS A 67 -15.24 -4.60 -11.95
N ALA A 68 -14.74 -3.36 -11.96
CA ALA A 68 -13.32 -3.09 -11.79
C ALA A 68 -12.80 -3.60 -10.43
N LEU A 69 -13.57 -3.44 -9.35
CA LEU A 69 -13.25 -4.01 -8.04
C LEU A 69 -13.26 -5.53 -8.05
N ALA A 70 -14.19 -6.15 -8.79
CA ALA A 70 -14.20 -7.60 -8.96
C ALA A 70 -12.93 -8.10 -9.66
N VAL A 71 -12.37 -7.33 -10.62
CA VAL A 71 -11.05 -7.63 -11.21
C VAL A 71 -9.95 -7.55 -10.16
N LEU A 72 -9.89 -6.48 -9.36
CA LEU A 72 -8.88 -6.33 -8.31
C LEU A 72 -8.93 -7.50 -7.31
N VAL A 73 -10.14 -7.90 -6.92
CA VAL A 73 -10.37 -9.05 -6.04
C VAL A 73 -9.98 -10.37 -6.69
N GLY A 74 -10.42 -10.61 -7.93
CA GLY A 74 -10.18 -11.84 -8.68
C GLY A 74 -8.69 -12.05 -8.96
N CYS A 75 -7.98 -10.98 -9.27
CA CYS A 75 -6.52 -10.97 -9.41
C CYS A 75 -5.78 -10.94 -8.07
N GLN A 76 -6.48 -10.93 -6.93
CA GLN A 76 -5.90 -10.79 -5.59
C GLN A 76 -4.91 -9.62 -5.50
N LEU A 77 -5.20 -8.49 -6.16
CA LEU A 77 -4.33 -7.32 -6.24
C LEU A 77 -2.94 -7.60 -6.83
N ASP A 78 -2.80 -8.63 -7.66
CA ASP A 78 -1.64 -8.80 -8.53
C ASP A 78 -1.73 -7.81 -9.70
N GLU A 79 -0.73 -6.94 -9.84
CA GLU A 79 -0.76 -5.88 -10.84
C GLU A 79 -0.66 -6.39 -12.27
N LEU A 80 0.09 -7.48 -12.51
CA LEU A 80 0.24 -8.02 -13.86
C LEU A 80 -1.08 -8.66 -14.32
N CYS A 81 -1.71 -9.47 -13.45
CA CYS A 81 -3.05 -9.99 -13.68
C CYS A 81 -4.05 -8.86 -13.93
N THR A 82 -4.07 -7.84 -13.06
CA THR A 82 -5.00 -6.71 -13.16
C THR A 82 -4.80 -5.97 -14.48
N MET A 83 -3.56 -5.67 -14.85
CA MET A 83 -3.24 -5.00 -16.12
C MET A 83 -3.69 -5.81 -17.33
N MET A 84 -3.52 -7.13 -17.32
CA MET A 84 -3.97 -8.01 -18.42
C MET A 84 -5.49 -8.05 -18.55
N VAL A 85 -6.22 -8.19 -17.44
CA VAL A 85 -7.69 -8.22 -17.46
C VAL A 85 -8.26 -6.85 -17.82
N MET A 86 -7.70 -5.76 -17.28
CA MET A 86 -8.14 -4.40 -17.61
C MET A 86 -7.86 -4.03 -19.06
N LYS A 87 -6.76 -4.53 -19.66
CA LYS A 87 -6.55 -4.42 -21.11
C LYS A 87 -7.74 -4.99 -21.87
N HIS A 88 -8.14 -6.22 -21.55
CA HIS A 88 -9.26 -6.88 -22.22
C HIS A 88 -10.58 -6.13 -22.01
N MET A 89 -10.87 -5.67 -20.80
CA MET A 89 -12.10 -4.90 -20.54
C MET A 89 -12.11 -3.55 -21.27
N SER A 90 -10.98 -2.84 -21.28
CA SER A 90 -10.85 -1.54 -21.96
C SER A 90 -11.03 -1.62 -23.47
N THR A 91 -10.74 -2.77 -24.08
CA THR A 91 -10.90 -2.97 -25.53
C THR A 91 -12.30 -3.44 -25.92
N ASN A 92 -13.05 -4.06 -25.00
CA ASN A 92 -14.30 -4.76 -25.34
C ASN A 92 -15.57 -4.12 -24.74
N GLU A 93 -15.48 -3.32 -23.68
CA GLU A 93 -16.66 -2.85 -22.93
C GLU A 93 -17.00 -1.35 -23.10
N ASP A 94 -16.41 -0.64 -24.07
CA ASP A 94 -16.56 0.83 -24.32
C ASP A 94 -16.85 1.64 -23.04
N ASN A 95 -15.99 1.45 -22.05
CA ASN A 95 -16.17 1.98 -20.71
C ASN A 95 -15.00 2.89 -20.35
N LEU A 96 -15.29 4.19 -20.19
CA LEU A 96 -14.27 5.20 -19.95
C LEU A 96 -13.47 4.92 -18.67
N LEU A 97 -14.10 4.39 -17.61
CA LEU A 97 -13.38 4.05 -16.38
C LEU A 97 -12.30 2.98 -16.65
N TYR A 98 -12.61 1.95 -17.44
CA TYR A 98 -11.67 0.87 -17.74
C TYR A 98 -10.52 1.35 -18.61
N ILE A 99 -10.82 2.19 -19.60
CA ILE A 99 -9.82 2.80 -20.48
C ILE A 99 -8.86 3.67 -19.65
N HIS A 100 -9.40 4.55 -18.81
CA HIS A 100 -8.59 5.42 -17.96
C HIS A 100 -7.77 4.61 -16.96
N PHE A 101 -8.38 3.64 -16.27
CA PHE A 101 -7.66 2.82 -15.30
C PHE A 101 -6.53 2.02 -15.96
N TYR A 102 -6.79 1.39 -17.12
CA TYR A 102 -5.76 0.69 -17.88
C TYR A 102 -4.63 1.61 -18.33
N ASN A 103 -4.93 2.82 -18.82
CA ASN A 103 -3.91 3.80 -19.21
C ASN A 103 -3.03 4.22 -18.03
N ARG A 104 -3.59 4.31 -16.81
CA ARG A 104 -2.81 4.58 -15.60
C ARG A 104 -1.88 3.41 -15.25
N LEU A 105 -2.34 2.17 -15.39
CA LEU A 105 -1.49 0.98 -15.23
C LEU A 105 -0.37 0.94 -16.27
N LEU A 106 -0.67 1.30 -17.53
CA LEU A 106 0.32 1.36 -18.61
C LEU A 106 1.45 2.35 -18.32
N LYS A 107 1.15 3.51 -17.75
CA LYS A 107 2.18 4.48 -17.32
C LYS A 107 3.14 3.92 -16.26
N LYS A 108 2.74 2.85 -15.56
CA LYS A 108 3.54 2.15 -14.54
C LYS A 108 4.03 0.78 -15.00
N ARG A 109 3.89 0.44 -16.29
CA ARG A 109 4.18 -0.89 -16.83
C ARG A 109 5.57 -1.38 -16.45
N ASP A 110 6.59 -0.55 -16.60
CA ASP A 110 7.97 -0.97 -16.34
C ASP A 110 8.19 -1.32 -14.86
N ASN A 111 7.60 -0.54 -13.94
CA ASN A 111 7.61 -0.85 -12.52
C ASN A 111 6.84 -2.14 -12.21
N ILE A 112 5.69 -2.36 -12.86
CA ILE A 112 4.89 -3.58 -12.70
C ILE A 112 5.67 -4.81 -13.18
N LEU A 113 6.34 -4.72 -14.34
CA LEU A 113 7.16 -5.81 -14.86
C LEU A 113 8.38 -6.08 -13.98
N TYR A 114 9.02 -5.03 -13.50
CA TYR A 114 10.14 -5.13 -12.57
C TYR A 114 9.73 -5.81 -11.25
N ASP A 115 8.64 -5.35 -10.63
CA ASP A 115 8.11 -5.94 -9.40
C ASP A 115 7.67 -7.39 -9.63
N ASN A 116 7.06 -7.69 -10.79
CA ASN A 116 6.66 -9.06 -11.10
C ASN A 116 7.86 -10.03 -11.15
N LEU A 117 9.05 -9.55 -11.53
CA LEU A 117 10.27 -10.36 -11.59
C LEU A 117 11.01 -10.42 -10.24
N HIS A 118 10.98 -9.33 -9.46
CA HIS A 118 11.88 -9.17 -8.31
C HIS A 118 11.16 -9.14 -6.95
N CYS A 119 9.83 -8.98 -6.91
CA CYS A 119 9.03 -8.84 -5.69
C CYS A 119 8.20 -10.07 -5.32
N GLN A 120 8.47 -11.22 -5.93
CA GLN A 120 7.68 -12.41 -5.65
C GLN A 120 8.08 -13.04 -4.32
N ASP A 121 7.20 -12.90 -3.33
CA ASP A 121 7.37 -13.47 -2.00
C ASP A 121 6.01 -13.87 -1.40
N ASP A 122 5.98 -14.95 -0.63
CA ASP A 122 4.77 -15.43 0.04
C ASP A 122 4.21 -14.40 1.02
N ALA A 123 5.06 -13.61 1.68
CA ALA A 123 4.64 -12.53 2.57
C ALA A 123 3.88 -11.44 1.81
N LEU A 124 4.32 -11.06 0.60
CA LEU A 124 3.60 -10.13 -0.26
C LEU A 124 2.24 -10.71 -0.67
N ASN A 125 2.21 -11.98 -1.06
CA ASN A 125 0.97 -12.66 -1.46
C ASN A 125 -0.04 -12.78 -0.31
N GLN A 126 0.42 -13.01 0.92
CA GLN A 126 -0.44 -12.99 2.11
C GLN A 126 -1.04 -11.60 2.35
N MET A 127 -0.24 -10.54 2.22
CA MET A 127 -0.72 -9.16 2.35
C MET A 127 -1.80 -8.83 1.30
N ARG A 128 -1.52 -9.17 0.03
CA ARG A 128 -2.43 -9.01 -1.10
C ARG A 128 -3.77 -9.70 -0.88
N LYS A 129 -3.77 -10.97 -0.41
CA LYS A 129 -4.99 -11.72 -0.06
C LYS A 129 -5.80 -11.05 1.04
N VAL A 130 -5.14 -10.55 2.08
CA VAL A 130 -5.81 -9.81 3.16
C VAL A 130 -6.51 -8.57 2.62
N MET A 131 -5.83 -7.80 1.77
CA MET A 131 -6.41 -6.58 1.20
C MET A 131 -7.55 -6.87 0.22
N ALA A 132 -7.38 -7.87 -0.65
CA ALA A 132 -8.46 -8.33 -1.53
C ALA A 132 -9.70 -8.75 -0.73
N SER A 133 -9.52 -9.39 0.44
CA SER A 133 -10.64 -9.74 1.32
C SER A 133 -11.38 -8.53 1.90
N CYS A 134 -10.68 -7.42 2.14
CA CYS A 134 -11.30 -6.17 2.55
C CYS A 134 -12.06 -5.51 1.39
N LEU A 135 -11.54 -5.57 0.16
CA LEU A 135 -12.21 -5.07 -1.04
C LEU A 135 -13.47 -5.88 -1.39
N ILE A 136 -13.52 -7.19 -1.12
CA ILE A 136 -14.76 -7.99 -1.27
C ILE A 136 -15.89 -7.39 -0.43
N SER A 137 -15.59 -7.01 0.80
CA SER A 137 -16.57 -6.46 1.73
C SER A 137 -17.08 -5.10 1.27
N LEU A 138 -16.22 -4.31 0.64
CA LEU A 138 -16.58 -3.05 0.00
C LEU A 138 -17.45 -3.27 -1.24
N ASN A 139 -17.06 -4.18 -2.14
CA ASN A 139 -17.78 -4.44 -3.38
C ASN A 139 -19.23 -4.87 -3.14
N LYS A 140 -19.48 -5.64 -2.07
CA LYS A 140 -20.84 -6.04 -1.66
C LYS A 140 -21.70 -4.89 -1.12
N ARG A 141 -21.09 -3.80 -0.63
CA ARG A 141 -21.77 -2.63 -0.04
C ARG A 141 -22.02 -1.51 -1.03
N LEU A 142 -21.37 -1.54 -2.19
CA LEU A 142 -21.69 -0.66 -3.30
C LEU A 142 -23.03 -1.12 -3.89
N THR A 143 -24.15 -0.73 -3.28
CA THR A 143 -25.50 -1.12 -3.74
C THR A 143 -26.33 0.08 -4.19
N GLU A 144 -25.90 1.30 -3.89
CA GLU A 144 -26.66 2.52 -4.14
C GLU A 144 -25.93 3.47 -5.11
N PRO A 145 -26.66 4.24 -5.93
CA PRO A 145 -26.08 5.25 -6.81
C PRO A 145 -25.32 6.27 -5.98
N SER A 146 -24.02 6.37 -6.24
CA SER A 146 -23.05 7.36 -5.74
C SER A 146 -23.60 8.48 -4.84
N ASP A 147 -23.75 8.20 -3.55
CA ASP A 147 -23.76 9.23 -2.51
C ASP A 147 -22.28 9.47 -2.08
N PRO A 148 -21.75 10.69 -2.20
CA PRO A 148 -20.40 11.04 -1.73
C PRO A 148 -20.15 10.62 -0.27
N ASP A 149 -21.17 10.69 0.59
CA ASP A 149 -21.06 10.28 2.00
C ASP A 149 -20.95 8.76 2.15
N LEU A 150 -21.59 8.00 1.26
CA LEU A 150 -21.44 6.55 1.18
C LEU A 150 -20.00 6.18 0.79
N GLN A 151 -19.36 6.99 -0.05
CA GLN A 151 -17.99 6.77 -0.50
C GLN A 151 -16.96 7.03 0.61
N ILE A 152 -17.11 8.11 1.39
CA ILE A 152 -16.28 8.38 2.56
C ILE A 152 -16.44 7.26 3.60
N LYS A 153 -17.68 6.79 3.83
CA LYS A 153 -17.96 5.64 4.71
C LYS A 153 -17.33 4.34 4.19
N ALA A 154 -17.36 4.12 2.88
CA ALA A 154 -16.72 2.99 2.21
C ALA A 154 -15.19 3.01 2.41
N ASP A 155 -14.54 4.15 2.19
CA ASP A 155 -13.09 4.31 2.38
C ASP A 155 -12.69 4.11 3.84
N ASN A 156 -13.45 4.68 4.79
CA ASN A 156 -13.22 4.48 6.23
C ASN A 156 -13.40 3.00 6.63
N THR A 157 -14.39 2.32 6.06
CA THR A 157 -14.62 0.89 6.29
C THR A 157 -13.47 0.04 5.74
N LEU A 158 -12.99 0.36 4.54
CA LEU A 158 -11.86 -0.32 3.92
C LEU A 158 -10.60 -0.15 4.77
N GLN A 159 -10.24 1.09 5.13
CA GLN A 159 -9.07 1.36 5.97
C GLN A 159 -9.16 0.68 7.35
N ALA A 160 -10.34 0.64 7.96
CA ALA A 160 -10.55 -0.06 9.22
C ALA A 160 -10.34 -1.58 9.08
N CYS A 161 -10.85 -2.18 8.00
CA CYS A 161 -10.64 -3.60 7.69
C CYS A 161 -9.15 -3.89 7.46
N GLU A 162 -8.49 -3.09 6.63
CA GLU A 162 -7.08 -3.25 6.30
C GLU A 162 -6.22 -3.13 7.55
N ARG A 163 -6.38 -2.05 8.35
CA ARG A 163 -5.64 -1.85 9.59
C ARG A 163 -5.82 -2.99 10.58
N SER A 164 -7.04 -3.52 10.72
CA SER A 164 -7.31 -4.64 11.61
C SER A 164 -6.61 -5.92 11.15
N ARG A 165 -6.79 -6.30 9.87
CA ARG A 165 -6.28 -7.57 9.34
C ARG A 165 -4.78 -7.54 9.04
N LEU A 166 -4.28 -6.44 8.47
CA LEU A 166 -2.85 -6.22 8.25
C LEU A 166 -2.10 -6.03 9.56
N GLY A 167 -2.72 -5.42 10.58
CA GLY A 167 -2.11 -5.30 11.89
C GLY A 167 -1.79 -6.66 12.53
N LYS A 168 -2.65 -7.67 12.32
CA LYS A 168 -2.34 -9.05 12.73
C LYS A 168 -1.18 -9.62 11.94
N LEU A 169 -1.24 -9.54 10.60
CA LEU A 169 -0.20 -10.05 9.71
C LEU A 169 1.17 -9.39 9.97
N ALA A 170 1.20 -8.10 10.29
CA ALA A 170 2.39 -7.34 10.63
C ALA A 170 3.01 -7.78 11.96
N LYS A 171 2.18 -8.11 12.96
CA LYS A 171 2.64 -8.72 14.23
C LYS A 171 3.19 -10.12 14.03
N ASP A 172 2.68 -10.85 13.04
CA ASP A 172 3.20 -12.14 12.59
C ASP A 172 4.47 -12.02 11.73
N LYS A 173 5.19 -10.89 11.83
CA LYS A 173 6.48 -10.61 11.19
C LYS A 173 6.47 -10.59 9.66
N ASN A 174 5.34 -10.26 9.05
CA ASN A 174 5.26 -10.00 7.62
C ASN A 174 5.77 -8.58 7.31
N VAL A 175 6.91 -8.47 6.62
CA VAL A 175 7.55 -7.16 6.35
C VAL A 175 6.69 -6.23 5.50
N PHE A 176 5.94 -6.76 4.53
CA PHE A 176 5.08 -5.95 3.66
C PHE A 176 3.91 -5.37 4.45
N ALA A 177 3.32 -6.17 5.34
CA ALA A 177 2.26 -5.69 6.23
C ALA A 177 2.80 -4.66 7.24
N GLN A 178 4.01 -4.84 7.79
CA GLN A 178 4.64 -3.86 8.68
C GLN A 178 4.90 -2.53 7.97
N ALA A 179 5.43 -2.58 6.75
CA ALA A 179 5.62 -1.42 5.89
C ALA A 179 4.29 -0.69 5.65
N LYS A 180 3.22 -1.45 5.43
CA LYS A 180 1.88 -0.88 5.27
C LYS A 180 1.33 -0.23 6.55
N MET A 181 1.57 -0.85 7.70
CA MET A 181 1.18 -0.25 8.97
C MET A 181 1.95 1.05 9.24
N MET A 182 3.22 1.12 8.89
CA MET A 182 4.03 2.34 8.96
C MET A 182 3.43 3.46 8.10
N GLU A 183 3.00 3.16 6.87
CA GLU A 183 2.31 4.12 5.99
C GLU A 183 1.05 4.73 6.62
N TYR A 184 0.24 3.89 7.28
CA TYR A 184 -0.95 4.39 7.95
C TYR A 184 -0.63 5.29 9.14
N GLU A 185 0.52 5.10 9.80
CA GLU A 185 0.97 5.97 10.87
C GLU A 185 1.60 7.26 10.33
N LEU A 186 2.27 7.20 9.16
CA LEU A 186 2.72 8.37 8.40
C LEU A 186 1.55 9.28 8.02
N GLY A 187 0.49 8.73 7.43
CA GLY A 187 -0.72 9.49 7.06
C GLY A 187 -1.43 10.14 8.25
N ARG A 188 -1.22 9.62 9.46
CA ARG A 188 -1.74 10.18 10.73
C ARG A 188 -0.75 11.06 11.46
N GLN A 189 0.45 11.24 10.92
CA GLN A 189 1.55 11.95 11.57
C GLN A 189 1.86 11.40 12.98
N ASN A 190 1.64 10.10 13.21
CA ASN A 190 1.89 9.46 14.49
C ASN A 190 3.33 8.98 14.59
N THR A 191 4.23 9.86 15.04
CA THR A 191 5.67 9.58 15.16
C THR A 191 5.98 8.29 15.91
N LYS A 192 5.29 8.02 17.03
CA LYS A 192 5.54 6.80 17.83
C LYS A 192 5.15 5.53 17.07
N GLY A 193 4.07 5.59 16.29
CA GLY A 193 3.64 4.48 15.45
C GLY A 193 4.62 4.19 14.31
N ILE A 194 5.14 5.26 13.69
CA ILE A 194 6.16 5.17 12.65
C ILE A 194 7.43 4.53 13.20
N GLU A 195 7.95 5.03 14.32
CA GLU A 195 9.15 4.51 15.01
C GLU A 195 8.97 3.02 15.33
N TYR A 196 7.81 2.64 15.90
CA TYR A 196 7.52 1.26 16.24
C TYR A 196 7.58 0.32 15.02
N TRP A 197 6.89 0.64 13.93
CA TRP A 197 6.86 -0.24 12.76
C TRP A 197 8.21 -0.29 12.05
N TYR A 198 8.94 0.84 12.00
CA TYR A 198 10.30 0.87 11.50
C TYR A 198 11.21 -0.08 12.30
N GLU A 199 11.18 -0.01 13.64
CA GLU A 199 11.94 -0.94 14.49
C GLU A 199 11.57 -2.40 14.23
N GLN A 200 10.27 -2.73 14.10
CA GLN A 200 9.83 -4.09 13.76
C GLN A 200 10.38 -4.58 12.42
N MET A 201 10.41 -3.72 11.40
CA MET A 201 10.99 -4.05 10.09
C MET A 201 12.51 -4.25 10.19
N THR A 202 13.21 -3.49 11.03
CA THR A 202 14.67 -3.63 11.19
C THR A 202 15.09 -4.99 11.74
N LEU A 203 14.25 -5.62 12.56
CA LEU A 203 14.46 -6.98 13.06
C LEU A 203 14.43 -8.03 11.93
N LEU A 204 13.87 -7.68 10.77
CA LEU A 204 13.76 -8.55 9.61
C LEU A 204 14.87 -8.33 8.58
N TYR A 205 15.79 -7.37 8.78
CA TYR A 205 16.91 -7.10 7.86
C TYR A 205 17.67 -8.34 7.36
N PRO A 206 18.01 -9.34 8.20
CA PRO A 206 18.74 -10.52 7.72
C PRO A 206 17.86 -11.54 6.99
N THR A 207 16.57 -11.28 6.81
CA THR A 207 15.61 -12.26 6.24
C THR A 207 15.43 -12.08 4.74
N ARG A 208 15.12 -13.19 4.05
CA ARG A 208 14.78 -13.18 2.62
C ARG A 208 13.63 -12.21 2.30
N GLN A 209 12.56 -12.21 3.10
CA GLN A 209 11.39 -11.35 2.86
C GLN A 209 11.78 -9.87 2.88
N TYR A 210 12.68 -9.46 3.78
CA TYR A 210 13.16 -8.07 3.83
C TYR A 210 14.01 -7.74 2.60
N HIS A 211 14.86 -8.68 2.15
CA HIS A 211 15.61 -8.50 0.92
C HIS A 211 14.69 -8.32 -0.29
N VAL A 212 13.66 -9.16 -0.45
CA VAL A 212 12.67 -9.02 -1.55
C VAL A 212 11.91 -7.69 -1.44
N TYR A 213 11.41 -7.35 -0.26
CA TYR A 213 10.79 -6.04 0.00
C TYR A 213 11.72 -4.89 -0.41
N SER A 214 12.98 -4.97 -0.03
CA SER A 214 14.02 -3.98 -0.33
C SER A 214 14.45 -3.97 -1.79
N GLN A 215 13.91 -4.84 -2.64
CA GLN A 215 14.14 -4.80 -4.09
C GLN A 215 12.96 -4.18 -4.83
N CYS A 216 11.77 -4.10 -4.23
CA CYS A 216 10.60 -3.60 -4.92
C CYS A 216 10.68 -2.15 -5.36
N SER A 217 10.04 -1.83 -6.49
CA SER A 217 10.09 -0.49 -7.10
C SER A 217 9.48 0.60 -6.21
N ASN A 218 8.60 0.23 -5.28
CA ASN A 218 7.98 1.14 -4.33
C ASN A 218 8.36 0.74 -2.90
N LYS A 219 9.41 1.37 -2.36
CA LYS A 219 9.83 1.25 -0.95
C LYS A 219 9.45 2.53 -0.23
N PHE A 220 9.29 2.43 1.09
CA PHE A 220 9.33 3.58 1.99
C PHE A 220 10.75 4.09 2.15
#